data_AF-A0A519S3G4-F1
#
_entry.id   AF-A0A519S3G4-F1
#
_cell.length_a   1.000
_cell.length_b   1.000
_cell.length_c   1.000
_cell.angle_alpha   90.00
_cell.angle_beta   90.00
_cell.angle_gamma   90.00
#
_symmetry.space_group_name_H-M   'P 1'
#
loop_
_entity.id
_entity.type
_entity.pdbx_description
1 polymer ?
#
loop_
_entity_poly.entity_id
_entity_poly.type
_entity_poly.pdbx_seq_one_letter_code
_entity_poly.pdbx_strand_id
1 'polypeptide(L)'
;MRHILLPVFLFLAMDTLAQMTPYELSSKKETATYNQAIEFYKELEDNYSKAKLLTFGQTDFGKPLHLFVLSNDGVFDPVLIRKNDRRVLLINNG
;
A
#
# COMPACT_ATOMS: atom_id res chain seq x y z
N MET A 1 29.65 33.01 -2.98
CA MET A 1 28.23 32.66 -2.75
C MET A 1 27.47 32.25 -4.01
N ARG A 2 27.88 32.65 -5.23
CA ARG A 2 27.21 32.28 -6.50
C ARG A 2 27.33 30.80 -6.91
N HIS A 3 28.33 30.08 -6.42
CA HIS A 3 28.57 28.67 -6.78
C HIS A 3 27.88 27.64 -5.87
N ILE A 4 27.25 28.08 -4.76
CA ILE A 4 26.49 27.21 -3.84
C ILE A 4 25.03 27.08 -4.27
N LEU A 5 24.52 28.04 -5.07
CA LEU A 5 23.13 28.03 -5.58
C LEU A 5 22.88 26.94 -6.64
N LEU A 6 23.91 26.53 -7.40
CA LEU A 6 23.78 25.54 -8.48
C LEU A 6 23.48 24.11 -7.99
N PRO A 7 24.15 23.55 -6.96
CA PRO A 7 23.82 22.21 -6.45
C PRO A 7 22.48 22.15 -5.71
N VAL A 8 21.99 23.28 -5.16
CA VAL A 8 20.67 23.35 -4.50
C VAL A 8 19.52 23.20 -5.51
N PHE A 9 19.69 23.70 -6.73
CA PHE A 9 18.67 23.59 -7.78
C PHE A 9 18.57 22.15 -8.34
N LEU A 10 19.67 21.40 -8.34
CA LEU A 10 19.70 20.00 -8.82
C LEU A 10 18.98 19.03 -7.88
N PHE A 11 18.91 19.33 -6.57
CA PHE A 11 18.17 18.53 -5.58
C PHE A 11 16.64 18.69 -5.68
N LEU A 12 16.13 19.74 -6.34
CA LEU A 12 14.69 20.00 -6.49
C LEU A 12 14.02 19.20 -7.63
N ALA A 13 14.80 18.50 -8.45
CA ALA A 13 14.33 17.73 -9.60
C ALA A 13 14.47 16.21 -9.39
N MET A 14 14.18 15.71 -8.18
CA MET A 14 14.07 14.27 -7.95
C MET A 14 12.66 13.81 -8.31
N ASP A 15 12.51 13.19 -9.47
CA ASP A 15 11.29 12.45 -9.79
C ASP A 15 11.20 11.23 -8.86
N THR A 16 10.15 11.18 -8.05
CA THR A 16 9.89 10.03 -7.20
C THR A 16 9.24 8.93 -8.04
N LEU A 17 9.86 7.77 -8.10
CA LEU A 17 9.25 6.58 -8.69
C LEU A 17 8.45 5.86 -7.61
N ALA A 18 7.17 5.61 -7.90
CA ALA A 18 6.29 4.77 -7.10
C ALA A 18 5.77 3.61 -7.98
N GLN A 19 5.21 2.59 -7.35
CA GLN A 19 4.56 1.49 -8.06
C GLN A 19 3.40 2.07 -8.89
N MET A 20 3.40 1.77 -10.20
CA MET A 20 2.31 2.18 -11.09
C MET A 20 1.17 1.18 -11.00
N THR A 21 -0.06 1.66 -10.96
CA THR A 21 -1.25 0.81 -11.02
C THR A 21 -1.76 0.71 -12.47
N PRO A 22 -2.74 -0.17 -12.76
CA PRO A 22 -3.40 -0.19 -14.06
C PRO A 22 -3.93 1.19 -14.50
N TYR A 23 -4.28 2.08 -13.56
CA TYR A 23 -4.71 3.43 -13.87
C TYR A 23 -3.59 4.26 -14.50
N GLU A 24 -2.40 4.35 -13.90
CA GLU A 24 -1.28 5.10 -14.47
C GLU A 24 -0.79 4.46 -15.78
N LEU A 25 -0.68 3.13 -15.82
CA LEU A 25 -0.20 2.39 -16.98
C LEU A 25 -1.10 2.55 -18.21
N SER A 26 -2.41 2.63 -18.01
CA SER A 26 -3.40 2.79 -19.09
C SER A 26 -3.57 4.24 -19.56
N SER A 27 -2.72 5.17 -19.12
CA SER A 27 -2.95 6.61 -19.31
C SER A 27 -4.30 7.06 -18.75
N LYS A 28 -4.65 6.58 -17.55
CA LYS A 28 -5.84 6.95 -16.78
C LYS A 28 -7.16 6.47 -17.36
N LYS A 29 -7.15 5.35 -18.10
CA LYS A 29 -8.34 4.83 -18.81
C LYS A 29 -8.94 3.57 -18.19
N GLU A 30 -8.18 2.88 -17.35
CA GLU A 30 -8.58 1.60 -16.76
C GLU A 30 -8.49 1.64 -15.24
N THR A 31 -9.33 0.84 -14.58
CA THR A 31 -9.25 0.56 -13.14
C THR A 31 -8.69 -0.84 -12.93
N ALA A 32 -8.10 -1.10 -11.76
CA ALA A 32 -7.60 -2.43 -11.44
C ALA A 32 -8.75 -3.47 -11.44
N THR A 33 -8.48 -4.64 -12.01
CA THR A 33 -9.32 -5.83 -11.80
C THR A 33 -9.08 -6.41 -10.40
N TYR A 34 -9.99 -7.27 -9.93
CA TYR A 34 -9.82 -7.97 -8.65
C TYR A 34 -8.45 -8.65 -8.55
N ASN A 35 -8.05 -9.44 -9.55
CA ASN A 35 -6.78 -10.17 -9.52
C ASN A 35 -5.57 -9.21 -9.50
N GLN A 36 -5.60 -8.13 -10.28
CA GLN A 36 -4.53 -7.12 -10.27
C GLN A 36 -4.43 -6.41 -8.91
N ALA A 37 -5.55 -6.10 -8.27
CA ALA A 37 -5.54 -5.49 -6.95
C ALA A 37 -4.96 -6.43 -5.88
N ILE A 38 -5.33 -7.72 -5.91
CA ILE A 38 -4.78 -8.71 -4.97
C ILE A 38 -3.28 -8.92 -5.21
N GLU A 39 -2.84 -9.04 -6.47
CA GLU A 39 -1.42 -9.18 -6.81
C GLU A 39 -0.61 -7.98 -6.32
N PHE A 40 -1.12 -6.75 -6.52
CA PHE A 40 -0.46 -5.54 -6.03
C PHE A 40 -0.23 -5.56 -4.51
N TYR A 41 -1.25 -5.94 -3.72
CA TYR A 41 -1.08 -6.06 -2.27
C TYR A 41 -0.19 -7.23 -1.86
N LYS A 42 -0.16 -8.31 -2.65
CA LYS A 42 0.71 -9.45 -2.41
C LYS A 42 2.18 -9.08 -2.59
N GLU A 43 2.50 -8.35 -3.67
CA GLU A 43 3.84 -7.79 -3.87
C GLU A 43 4.26 -6.87 -2.73
N LEU A 44 3.35 -6.06 -2.17
CA LEU A 44 3.65 -5.22 -1.01
C LEU A 44 3.93 -6.05 0.25
N GLU A 45 3.16 -7.10 0.52
CA GLU A 45 3.45 -8.02 1.63
C GLU A 45 4.83 -8.66 1.48
N ASP A 46 5.18 -9.12 0.28
CA ASP A 46 6.43 -9.84 0.03
C ASP A 46 7.66 -8.93 0.14
N ASN A 47 7.52 -7.63 -0.14
CA ASN A 47 8.61 -6.66 -0.09
C ASN A 47 8.72 -5.90 1.26
N TYR A 48 7.66 -5.88 2.07
CA TYR A 48 7.63 -5.09 3.30
C TYR A 48 7.13 -5.90 4.50
N SER A 49 8.01 -6.15 5.48
CA SER A 49 7.67 -6.85 6.73
C SER A 49 6.61 -6.15 7.60
N LYS A 50 6.28 -4.89 7.28
CA LYS A 50 5.26 -4.06 7.93
C LYS A 50 3.89 -4.16 7.25
N ALA A 51 3.80 -4.90 6.14
CA ALA A 51 2.58 -5.14 5.39
C ALA A 51 2.18 -6.60 5.54
N LYS A 52 0.87 -6.85 5.62
CA LYS A 52 0.34 -8.22 5.62
C LYS A 52 -1.00 -8.27 4.91
N LEU A 53 -1.16 -9.24 4.03
CA LEU A 53 -2.40 -9.51 3.32
C LEU A 53 -3.09 -10.73 3.94
N LEU A 54 -4.23 -10.51 4.56
CA LEU A 54 -5.03 -11.53 5.21
C LEU A 54 -6.29 -11.81 4.39
N THR A 55 -6.88 -12.98 4.61
CA THR A 55 -8.23 -13.31 4.14
C THR A 55 -9.16 -13.42 5.34
N PHE A 56 -10.31 -12.74 5.29
CA PHE A 56 -11.26 -12.66 6.41
C PHE A 56 -12.61 -13.33 6.11
N GLY A 57 -12.78 -13.91 4.92
CA GLY A 57 -14.00 -14.64 4.55
C GLY A 57 -14.18 -14.78 3.05
N GLN A 58 -15.42 -14.95 2.62
CA GLN A 58 -15.82 -14.90 1.21
C GLN A 58 -16.69 -13.66 0.96
N THR A 59 -16.56 -13.10 -0.23
CA THR A 59 -17.46 -12.08 -0.78
C THR A 59 -18.76 -12.73 -1.27
N ASP A 60 -19.77 -11.91 -1.54
CA ASP A 60 -21.07 -12.33 -2.09
C ASP A 60 -20.98 -12.97 -3.49
N PHE A 61 -19.95 -12.62 -4.26
CA PHE A 61 -19.63 -13.24 -5.55
C PHE A 61 -18.62 -14.41 -5.46
N GLY A 62 -18.36 -14.91 -4.24
CA GLY A 62 -17.62 -16.14 -4.01
C GLY A 62 -16.09 -16.04 -4.11
N LYS A 63 -15.52 -14.82 -4.07
CA LYS A 63 -14.06 -14.62 -3.97
C LYS A 63 -13.62 -14.39 -2.52
N PRO A 64 -12.35 -14.59 -2.18
CA PRO A 64 -11.85 -14.25 -0.85
C PRO A 64 -12.03 -12.76 -0.52
N LEU A 65 -12.54 -12.46 0.68
CA LEU A 65 -12.51 -11.09 1.23
C LEU A 65 -11.12 -10.83 1.82
N HIS A 66 -10.38 -9.91 1.21
CA HIS A 66 -9.03 -9.58 1.64
C HIS A 66 -8.99 -8.40 2.62
N LEU A 67 -8.06 -8.46 3.57
CA LEU A 67 -7.74 -7.40 4.52
C LEU A 67 -6.23 -7.13 4.45
N PHE A 68 -5.87 -5.95 3.95
CA PHE A 68 -4.47 -5.51 3.94
C PHE A 68 -4.19 -4.66 5.18
N VAL A 69 -3.16 -5.02 5.95
CA VAL A 69 -2.80 -4.39 7.22
C VAL A 69 -1.41 -3.79 7.11
N LEU A 70 -1.29 -2.50 7.41
CA LEU A 70 -0.02 -1.81 7.60
C LEU A 70 0.22 -1.61 9.10
N SER A 71 1.36 -2.11 9.60
CA SER A 71 1.73 -2.05 11.00
C SER A 71 3.21 -1.73 11.16
N ASN A 72 3.52 -0.59 11.77
CA ASN A 72 4.91 -0.10 11.84
C ASN A 72 5.85 -1.03 12.62
N ASP A 73 5.33 -1.77 13.60
CA ASP A 73 6.07 -2.74 14.42
C ASP A 73 5.87 -4.20 13.97
N GLY A 74 5.15 -4.43 12.86
CA GLY A 74 4.90 -5.77 12.34
C GLY A 74 3.96 -6.63 13.19
N VAL A 75 3.23 -6.03 14.15
CA VAL A 75 2.20 -6.75 14.91
C VAL A 75 0.89 -6.71 14.13
N PHE A 76 0.39 -7.89 13.74
CA PHE A 76 -0.83 -8.04 12.93
C PHE A 76 -1.98 -8.74 13.68
N ASP A 77 -1.74 -9.21 14.90
CA ASP A 77 -2.78 -9.81 15.74
C ASP A 77 -3.67 -8.71 16.35
N PRO A 78 -4.99 -8.67 16.04
CA PRO A 78 -5.88 -7.63 16.53
C PRO A 78 -6.05 -7.61 18.06
N VAL A 79 -5.88 -8.75 18.75
CA VAL A 79 -5.95 -8.83 20.22
C VAL A 79 -4.72 -8.14 20.82
N LEU A 80 -3.53 -8.40 20.28
CA LEU A 80 -2.30 -7.75 20.72
C LEU A 80 -2.31 -6.24 20.39
N ILE A 81 -2.78 -5.86 19.21
CA ILE A 81 -2.93 -4.45 18.81
C ILE A 81 -3.80 -3.69 19.82
N ARG A 82 -4.95 -4.26 20.19
CA ARG A 82 -5.86 -3.67 21.18
C ARG A 82 -5.24 -3.61 22.57
N LYS A 83 -4.57 -4.69 23.01
CA LYS A 83 -3.89 -4.75 24.31
C LYS A 83 -2.79 -3.68 24.43
N ASN A 84 -2.13 -3.35 23.33
CA ASN A 84 -1.07 -2.34 23.28
C ASN A 84 -1.59 -0.90 23.02
N ASP A 85 -2.90 -0.64 23.18
CA ASP A 85 -3.57 0.65 22.96
C ASP A 85 -3.20 1.34 21.63
N ARG A 86 -2.99 0.54 20.57
CA ARG A 86 -2.74 1.08 19.23
C ARG A 86 -4.05 1.61 18.64
N ARG A 87 -3.99 2.79 18.02
CA ARG A 87 -5.10 3.33 17.24
C ARG A 87 -5.23 2.57 15.93
N VAL A 88 -6.45 2.18 15.59
CA VAL A 88 -6.78 1.42 14.37
C VAL A 88 -7.64 2.31 13.48
N LEU A 89 -7.17 2.58 12.26
CA LEU A 89 -7.95 3.20 11.20
C LEU A 89 -8.34 2.13 10.20
N LEU A 90 -9.65 1.87 10.09
CA LEU A 90 -10.18 0.98 9.07
C LEU A 90 -10.60 1.81 7.87
N ILE A 91 -10.05 1.49 6.69
CA ILE A 91 -10.49 2.02 5.42
C ILE A 91 -11.22 0.89 4.71
N ASN A 92 -12.54 1.00 4.61
CA ASN A 92 -13.33 0.10 3.77
C ASN A 92 -13.31 0.67 2.35
N ASN A 93 -12.72 -0.07 1.42
CA ASN A 93 -12.67 0.29 0.02
C ASN A 93 -13.49 -0.73 -0.76
N GLY A 94 -14.31 -0.25 -1.69
CA GLY A 94 -15.29 -1.03 -2.45
C GLY A 94 -14.69 -1.75 -3.65
#